data_AF-A0A536TRN0-F1
#
_entry.id   AF-A0A536TRN0-F1
#
_cell.length_a   1.000
_cell.length_b   1.000
_cell.length_c   1.000
_cell.angle_alpha   90.00
_cell.angle_beta   90.00
_cell.angle_gamma   90.00
#
_symmetry.space_group_name_H-M   'P 1'
#
loop_
_entity.id
_entity.type
_entity.pdbx_description
1 polymer ?
#
loop_
_entity_poly.entity_id
_entity_poly.type
_entity_poly.pdbx_seq_one_letter_code
_entity_poly.pdbx_strand_id
1 'polypeptide(L)' 'MKWAVMYLAGFVILIGGILAALWKLGILDSIGTTWTVIGVVIAIGLGIMIAVSHSGSKENIEIDRK' A
#
# COMPACT_ATOMS: atom_id res chain seq x y z
N MET A 1 -6.84 13.82 4.26
CA MET A 1 -7.01 12.71 5.24
C MET A 1 -7.92 11.59 4.72
N LYS A 2 -9.23 11.84 4.47
CA LYS A 2 -10.21 10.81 4.03
C LYS A 2 -9.74 9.93 2.86
N TRP A 3 -9.12 10.53 1.84
CA TRP A 3 -8.67 9.81 0.64
C TRP A 3 -7.48 8.89 0.89
N ALA A 4 -6.50 9.33 1.70
CA ALA A 4 -5.36 8.51 2.07
C ALA A 4 -5.78 7.30 2.93
N VAL A 5 -6.70 7.51 3.88
CA VAL A 5 -7.26 6.42 4.70
C VAL A 5 -8.05 5.43 3.85
N MET A 6 -8.86 5.90 2.89
CA MET A 6 -9.60 5.04 1.99
C MET A 6 -8.68 4.24 1.05
N TYR A 7 -7.60 4.85 0.55
CA TYR A 7 -6.57 4.17 -0.23
C TYR A 7 -5.91 3.06 0.59
N LEU A 8 -5.49 3.38 1.82
CA LEU A 8 -4.78 2.44 2.68
C LEU A 8 -5.66 1.27 3.11
N ALA A 9 -6.96 1.52 3.36
CA ALA A 9 -7.94 0.47 3.61
C ALA A 9 -8.11 -0.46 2.39
N GLY A 10 -8.27 0.09 1.19
CA GLY A 10 -8.34 -0.68 -0.06
C GLY A 10 -7.07 -1.49 -0.31
N PHE A 11 -5.90 -0.91 -0.01
CA PHE A 11 -4.62 -1.58 -0.13
C PHE A 11 -4.49 -2.78 0.82
N VAL A 12 -4.94 -2.66 2.07
CA VAL A 12 -4.95 -3.80 3.02
C VAL A 12 -5.86 -4.93 2.52
N ILE A 13 -7.04 -4.59 1.97
CA ILE A 13 -7.95 -5.58 1.37
C ILE A 13 -7.27 -6.28 0.19
N LEU A 14 -6.58 -5.53 -0.68
CA LEU A 14 -5.83 -6.07 -1.81
C LEU A 14 -4.76 -7.07 -1.34
N ILE A 15 -3.92 -6.68 -0.39
CA ILE A 15 -2.86 -7.56 0.15
C ILE A 15 -3.46 -8.80 0.81
N GLY A 16 -4.53 -8.64 1.60
CA GLY A 16 -5.26 -9.77 2.18
C GLY A 16 -5.81 -10.74 1.13
N GLY A 17 -6.39 -10.22 0.04
CA GLY A 17 -6.88 -11.03 -1.07
C GLY A 17 -5.77 -11.80 -1.81
N ILE A 18 -4.63 -11.14 -2.06
CA ILE A 18 -3.45 -11.77 -2.66
C ILE A 18 -2.93 -12.90 -1.76
N LEU A 19 -2.76 -12.64 -0.47
CA LEU A 19 -2.29 -13.66 0.49
C LEU A 19 -3.26 -14.83 0.58
N ALA A 20 -4.56 -14.58 0.63
CA ALA A 20 -5.57 -15.63 0.66
C ALA A 20 -5.54 -16.50 -0.62
N ALA A 21 -5.36 -15.89 -1.80
CA ALA A 21 -5.24 -16.61 -3.06
C ALA A 21 -3.95 -17.45 -3.11
N LEU A 22 -2.81 -16.86 -2.72
CA LEU A 22 -1.53 -17.58 -2.65
C LEU A 22 -1.57 -18.74 -1.66
N TRP A 23 -2.26 -18.57 -0.54
CA TRP A 23 -2.48 -19.64 0.43
C TRP A 23 -3.33 -20.76 -0.16
N LYS A 24 -4.45 -20.41 -0.82
CA LYS A 24 -5.34 -21.40 -1.43
C LYS A 24 -4.65 -22.22 -2.53
N LEU A 25 -3.67 -21.64 -3.22
CA LEU A 25 -2.85 -22.29 -4.23
C LEU A 25 -1.65 -23.08 -3.66
N GLY A 26 -1.44 -23.06 -2.34
CA GLY A 26 -0.31 -23.74 -1.68
C GLY A 26 1.06 -23.08 -1.92
N ILE A 27 1.08 -21.87 -2.49
CA ILE A 27 2.32 -21.16 -2.84
C ILE A 27 3.02 -20.64 -1.57
N LEU A 28 2.26 -20.24 -0.55
CA LEU A 28 2.86 -19.76 0.70
C LEU A 28 3.65 -20.86 1.44
N ASP A 29 3.23 -22.11 1.34
CA ASP A 29 3.95 -23.26 1.91
C ASP A 29 5.26 -23.55 1.18
N SER A 30 5.33 -23.31 -0.15
CA SER A 30 6.54 -23.58 -0.92
C SER A 30 7.63 -22.51 -0.74
N ILE A 31 7.23 -21.26 -0.49
CA ILE A 31 8.16 -20.13 -0.29
C ILE A 31 8.57 -20.02 1.19
N GLY A 32 7.71 -20.46 2.11
CA GLY A 32 7.95 -20.46 3.55
C GLY A 32 7.52 -19.16 4.24
N THR A 33 7.28 -19.25 5.54
CA THR A 33 6.69 -18.17 6.34
C THR A 33 7.59 -16.94 6.42
N THR A 34 8.90 -17.11 6.58
CA THR A 34 9.85 -15.98 6.71
C THR A 34 9.82 -15.05 5.50
N TRP A 35 9.88 -15.63 4.30
CA TRP A 35 9.82 -14.86 3.05
C TRP A 35 8.46 -14.22 2.82
N THR A 36 7.38 -14.90 3.20
CA THR A 36 6.02 -14.34 3.15
C THR A 36 5.92 -13.10 4.04
N VAL A 37 6.41 -13.16 5.28
CA VAL A 37 6.41 -12.02 6.21
C VAL A 37 7.21 -10.85 5.65
N ILE A 38 8.40 -11.09 5.09
CA ILE A 38 9.21 -10.04 4.45
C ILE A 38 8.44 -9.37 3.31
N GLY A 39 7.80 -10.15 2.44
CA GLY A 39 6.98 -9.63 1.33
C GLY A 39 5.82 -8.76 1.83
N VAL A 40 5.15 -9.17 2.91
CA VAL A 40 4.06 -8.39 3.53
C VAL A 40 4.57 -7.06 4.08
N VAL A 41 5.71 -7.06 4.79
CA VAL A 41 6.29 -5.82 5.33
C VAL A 41 6.66 -4.84 4.21
N ILE A 42 7.27 -5.34 3.13
CA ILE A 42 7.61 -4.53 1.95
C ILE A 42 6.35 -3.93 1.33
N ALA A 43 5.30 -4.75 1.14
CA ALA A 43 4.04 -4.28 0.58
C ALA A 43 3.42 -3.16 1.43
N ILE A 44 3.39 -3.33 2.75
CA ILE A 44 2.90 -2.29 3.68
C ILE A 44 3.70 -1.00 3.53
N GLY A 45 5.03 -1.08 3.49
CA GLY A 45 5.91 0.09 3.32
C GLY A 45 5.62 0.84 2.01
N LEU A 46 5.47 0.12 0.90
CA LEU A 46 5.10 0.70 -0.40
C LEU A 46 3.72 1.36 -0.36
N GLY A 47 2.72 0.70 0.24
CA GLY A 47 1.38 1.24 0.38
C GLY A 47 1.37 2.57 1.14
N ILE A 48 2.18 2.68 2.21
CA ILE A 48 2.33 3.92 2.99
C ILE A 48 3.00 5.01 2.14
N MET A 49 4.12 4.72 1.46
CA MET A 49 4.81 5.70 0.61
C MET A 49 3.87 6.29 -0.46
N ILE A 50 3.06 5.45 -1.08
CA ILE A 50 2.09 5.87 -2.10
C ILE A 50 0.98 6.72 -1.47
N ALA A 51 0.45 6.30 -0.32
CA ALA A 51 -0.60 7.05 0.39
C ALA A 51 -0.12 8.46 0.80
N VAL A 52 1.12 8.56 1.31
CA VAL A 52 1.74 9.83 1.70
C VAL A 52 1.95 10.73 0.47
N SER A 53 2.50 10.19 -0.62
CA SER A 53 2.77 10.95 -1.85
C SER A 53 1.52 11.58 -2.46
N HIS A 54 0.35 10.94 -2.29
CA HIS A 54 -0.93 11.46 -2.76
C HIS A 54 -1.64 12.38 -1.75
N SER A 55 -1.13 12.52 -0.54
CA SER A 55 -1.77 13.33 0.51
C SER A 55 -1.37 14.81 0.48
N GLY A 56 -0.32 15.18 -0.27
CA GLY A 56 0.15 16.56 -0.37
C GLY A 56 -0.85 17.45 -1.12
N SER A 57 -1.33 18.50 -0.45
CA SER A 57 -2.12 19.57 -1.09
C SER A 57 -1.26 20.23 -2.16
N LYS A 58 -1.64 20.09 -3.43
CA LYS A 58 -1.02 20.85 -4.52
C LYS A 58 -1.75 22.18 -4.61
N GLU A 59 -1.33 23.16 -3.83
CA GLU A 59 -1.82 24.53 -3.99
C GLU A 59 -1.07 25.23 -5.12
N ASN A 60 -1.81 25.92 -5.99
CA ASN A 60 -1.24 26.72 -7.05
C ASN A 60 -0.69 28.00 -6.42
N ILE A 61 0.64 28.12 -6.35
CA ILE A 61 1.28 29.35 -5.88
C ILE A 61 1.17 30.37 -7.01
N GLU A 62 0.11 31.18 -6.97
CA GLU A 62 -0.05 32.32 -7.86
C GLU A 62 0.93 33.42 -7.39
N ILE A 63 2.08 33.52 -8.06
CA ILE A 63 3.07 34.55 -7.78
C ILE A 63 2.62 35.84 -8.45
N ASP A 64 1.95 36.71 -7.69
CA ASP A 64 1.67 38.09 -8.11
C ASP A 64 2.99 38.86 -8.24
N ARG A 65 3.34 39.28 -9.46
CA ARG A 65 4.50 40.14 -9.73
C ARG A 65 4.01 41.58 -9.92
N LYS A 66 4.34 42.45 -8.96
CA LYS A 66 4.23 43.91 -9.07
C LYS A 66 5.30 44.50 -9.98
#